data_AF-A0A7J8I6D3-F1
#
_entry.id   AF-A0A7J8I6D3-F1
#
_cell.length_a   1.000
_cell.length_b   1.000
_cell.length_c   1.000
_cell.angle_alpha   90.00
_cell.angle_beta   90.00
_cell.angle_gamma   90.00
#
_symmetry.space_group_name_H-M   'P 1'
#
loop_
_entity.id
_entity.type
_entity.pdbx_description
1 polymer ?
#
loop_
_entity_poly.entity_id
_entity_poly.type
_entity_poly.pdbx_seq_one_letter_code
_entity_poly.pdbx_strand_id
1 'polypeptide(L)'
;MAAPVLRWRCPGRRWALTCFDRGSVHGRGAPTGSRSSGKRGQSSVAQQPLITAQKPRKGEHKWAAVVGLEIHAQISSNSKLFSGSQVHFAAPPNSLVSFFDASLPGTLPVLNRRCVEAAVMTGLALNCHINKKSLFDRKHYFYADLPRAS
;
A
#
# COMPACT_ATOMS: atom_id res chain seq x y z
N MET A 1 36.81 -18.70 -21.96
CA MET A 1 36.53 -20.08 -21.52
C MET A 1 35.03 -20.25 -21.35
N ALA A 2 34.53 -21.43 -21.73
CA ALA A 2 33.14 -21.76 -21.95
C ALA A 2 32.34 -22.10 -20.66
N ALA A 3 31.01 -22.17 -20.83
CA ALA A 3 29.88 -22.36 -19.89
C ALA A 3 29.88 -23.74 -19.14
N PRO A 4 28.88 -24.16 -18.28
CA PRO A 4 27.41 -23.93 -18.28
C PRO A 4 26.78 -23.58 -16.89
N VAL A 5 25.71 -22.78 -16.75
CA VAL A 5 24.24 -23.04 -16.86
C VAL A 5 23.70 -24.23 -16.04
N LEU A 6 22.81 -23.95 -15.07
CA LEU A 6 21.50 -24.63 -14.97
C LEU A 6 20.43 -23.68 -14.43
N ARG A 7 19.34 -23.56 -15.19
CA ARG A 7 18.22 -22.65 -15.01
C ARG A 7 16.97 -23.49 -14.82
N TRP A 8 16.26 -23.31 -13.72
CA TRP A 8 14.92 -23.88 -13.56
C TRP A 8 13.90 -22.96 -14.26
N ARG A 9 13.15 -23.51 -15.22
CA ARG A 9 12.07 -22.85 -15.96
C ARG A 9 10.74 -23.37 -15.40
N CYS A 10 9.90 -22.47 -14.91
CA CYS A 10 8.45 -22.70 -14.86
C CYS A 10 7.81 -22.18 -16.16
N PRO A 11 6.91 -22.95 -16.81
CA PRO A 11 6.27 -22.57 -18.06
C PRO A 11 5.05 -21.67 -17.82
N GLY A 12 4.87 -20.67 -18.68
CA GLY A 12 3.57 -20.03 -18.90
C GLY A 12 3.30 -18.73 -18.14
N ARG A 13 3.90 -17.62 -18.57
CA ARG A 13 3.18 -16.42 -19.02
C ARG A 13 4.17 -15.36 -19.50
N ARG A 14 3.84 -14.80 -20.65
CA ARG A 14 4.61 -13.89 -21.49
C ARG A 14 4.59 -12.48 -20.85
N TRP A 15 5.78 -11.92 -20.61
CA TRP A 15 5.97 -10.47 -20.55
C TRP A 15 7.22 -10.15 -21.36
N ALA A 16 7.03 -9.45 -22.47
CA ALA A 16 8.10 -8.98 -23.34
C ALA A 16 8.05 -7.46 -23.34
N LEU A 17 9.16 -6.82 -22.97
CA LEU A 17 9.53 -5.51 -23.45
C LEU A 17 11.04 -5.54 -23.68
N THR A 18 11.41 -5.54 -24.94
CA THR A 18 12.76 -5.22 -25.40
C THR A 18 12.63 -4.21 -26.51
N CYS A 19 13.32 -3.08 -26.38
CA CYS A 19 14.11 -2.56 -27.50
C CYS A 19 15.24 -1.73 -26.91
N PHE A 20 16.44 -2.23 -27.12
CA PHE A 20 17.70 -1.54 -26.97
C PHE A 20 18.15 -1.27 -28.40
N ASP A 21 18.37 -0.02 -28.80
CA ASP A 21 19.44 0.20 -29.76
C ASP A 21 20.10 1.59 -29.64
N ARG A 22 21.40 1.46 -29.37
CA ARG A 22 22.57 2.26 -29.75
C ARG A 22 22.36 3.68 -30.27
N GLY A 23 22.98 4.60 -29.52
CA GLY A 23 23.47 5.85 -30.08
C GLY A 23 24.60 5.63 -31.11
N SER A 24 24.64 6.51 -32.09
CA SER A 24 25.84 6.83 -32.86
C SER A 24 25.87 8.34 -33.13
N VAL A 25 27.03 8.91 -32.88
CA VAL A 25 27.38 10.35 -32.91
C VAL A 25 27.77 10.76 -34.33
N HIS A 26 27.50 12.01 -34.72
CA HIS A 26 28.40 12.99 -35.39
C HIS A 26 27.64 13.94 -36.33
N GLY A 27 27.92 15.25 -36.23
CA GLY A 27 27.65 16.20 -37.32
C GLY A 27 27.34 17.62 -36.87
N ARG A 28 28.36 18.48 -36.89
CA ARG A 28 28.32 19.92 -36.57
C ARG A 28 27.57 20.75 -37.63
N GLY A 29 26.93 21.84 -37.22
CA GLY A 29 26.57 22.95 -38.11
C GLY A 29 25.61 23.97 -37.48
N ALA A 30 26.07 25.21 -37.28
CA ALA A 30 25.28 26.40 -36.98
C ALA A 30 25.94 27.59 -37.71
N PRO A 31 25.31 28.78 -37.81
CA PRO A 31 23.95 29.07 -38.31
C PRO A 31 23.95 30.25 -39.32
N THR A 32 22.95 30.37 -40.20
CA THR A 32 22.63 31.68 -40.83
C THR A 32 21.16 31.79 -41.25
N GLY A 33 20.47 32.74 -40.60
CA GLY A 33 19.43 33.64 -41.14
C GLY A 33 18.17 33.09 -41.81
N SER A 34 17.00 33.29 -41.18
CA SER A 34 16.06 34.35 -41.59
C SER A 34 14.76 34.31 -40.77
N ARG A 35 14.22 35.51 -40.51
CA ARG A 35 13.00 35.81 -39.75
C ARG A 35 11.75 35.23 -40.40
N SER A 36 10.85 34.66 -39.60
CA SER A 36 9.41 34.89 -39.76
C SER A 36 8.70 34.79 -38.40
N SER A 37 7.73 35.67 -38.23
CA SER A 37 6.98 35.92 -37.00
C SER A 37 5.94 34.82 -36.73
N GLY A 38 5.87 34.36 -35.48
CA GLY A 38 4.84 33.43 -35.04
C GLY A 38 4.58 33.55 -33.55
N LYS A 39 3.55 34.32 -33.17
CA LYS A 39 2.97 34.28 -31.82
C LYS A 39 2.37 32.89 -31.57
N ARG A 40 2.77 32.22 -30.49
CA ARG A 40 2.03 31.16 -29.76
C ARG A 40 2.88 30.83 -28.52
N GLY A 41 2.53 31.24 -27.31
CA GLY A 41 1.28 30.92 -26.62
C GLY A 41 1.64 29.87 -25.57
N GLN A 42 1.72 30.29 -24.31
CA GLN A 42 2.07 29.46 -23.16
C GLN A 42 1.21 28.19 -23.12
N SER A 43 1.81 27.01 -23.17
CA SER A 43 1.12 25.76 -22.82
C SER A 43 1.27 25.52 -21.33
N SER A 44 0.48 26.21 -20.51
CA SER A 44 0.17 25.72 -19.18
C SER A 44 -0.66 24.45 -19.35
N VAL A 45 -0.10 23.32 -18.96
CA VAL A 45 -0.83 22.06 -18.86
C VAL A 45 -1.76 22.21 -17.65
N ALA A 46 -2.93 22.77 -17.90
CA ALA A 46 -4.03 22.79 -16.95
C ALA A 46 -4.44 21.33 -16.68
N GLN A 47 -4.14 20.83 -15.48
CA GLN A 47 -4.78 19.62 -14.97
C GLN A 47 -6.28 19.91 -14.87
N GLN A 48 -7.05 19.29 -15.76
CA GLN A 48 -8.50 19.38 -15.72
C GLN A 48 -9.01 18.53 -14.53
N PRO A 49 -9.91 19.05 -13.69
CA PRO A 49 -10.55 18.22 -12.68
C PRO A 49 -11.49 17.21 -13.35
N LEU A 50 -11.30 15.94 -13.02
CA LEU A 50 -12.13 14.82 -13.44
C LEU A 50 -13.46 14.84 -12.66
N ILE A 51 -14.33 15.80 -12.95
CA ILE A 51 -15.78 15.63 -12.72
C ILE A 51 -16.47 16.12 -13.98
N THR A 52 -16.53 15.23 -14.97
CA THR A 52 -17.41 15.43 -16.13
C THR A 52 -18.83 15.43 -15.59
N ALA A 53 -19.49 16.59 -15.59
CA ALA A 53 -20.90 16.71 -15.23
C ALA A 53 -21.73 15.83 -16.17
N GLN A 54 -22.13 14.66 -15.69
CA GLN A 54 -23.02 13.78 -16.43
C GLN A 54 -24.42 14.40 -16.44
N LYS A 55 -25.02 14.52 -17.62
CA LYS A 55 -26.35 15.09 -17.82
C LYS A 55 -27.39 14.24 -17.06
N PRO A 56 -28.27 14.87 -16.25
CA PRO A 56 -29.17 14.11 -15.41
C PRO A 56 -30.20 13.35 -16.25
N ARG A 57 -30.37 12.05 -15.98
CA ARG A 57 -31.35 11.19 -16.67
C ARG A 57 -32.75 11.43 -16.07
N LYS A 58 -33.76 11.43 -16.93
CA LYS A 58 -35.17 11.70 -16.55
C LYS A 58 -35.65 10.56 -15.62
N GLY A 59 -35.75 10.84 -14.32
CA GLY A 59 -36.08 9.86 -13.25
C GLY A 59 -35.20 9.93 -12.00
N GLU A 60 -34.33 10.94 -11.86
CA GLU A 60 -33.36 11.01 -10.76
C GLU A 60 -33.97 11.24 -9.37
N HIS A 61 -33.49 10.42 -8.42
CA HIS A 61 -33.78 10.57 -7.00
C HIS A 61 -33.04 11.81 -6.45
N LYS A 62 -33.74 12.62 -5.65
CA LYS A 62 -33.24 13.87 -5.04
C LYS A 62 -32.04 13.68 -4.08
N TRP A 63 -31.67 12.44 -3.77
CA TRP A 63 -30.66 12.10 -2.78
C TRP A 63 -29.61 11.16 -3.39
N ALA A 64 -28.35 11.38 -3.03
CA ALA A 64 -27.22 10.52 -3.39
C ALA A 64 -26.72 9.77 -2.14
N ALA A 65 -26.42 8.48 -2.28
CA ALA A 65 -25.86 7.69 -1.21
C ALA A 65 -24.36 7.98 -1.06
N VAL A 66 -23.90 8.20 0.17
CA VAL A 66 -22.49 8.32 0.53
C VAL A 66 -22.15 7.16 1.47
N VAL A 67 -21.25 6.27 1.04
CA VAL A 67 -20.90 5.05 1.76
C VAL A 67 -19.41 5.06 2.10
N GLY A 68 -19.10 4.86 3.39
CA GLY A 68 -17.74 4.59 3.87
C GLY A 68 -17.62 3.13 4.30
N LEU A 69 -16.45 2.54 4.11
CA LEU A 69 -16.14 1.17 4.53
C LEU A 69 -15.01 1.18 5.55
N GLU A 70 -15.18 0.38 6.62
CA GLU A 70 -14.13 0.09 7.59
C GLU A 70 -13.82 -1.41 7.51
N ILE A 71 -12.57 -1.75 7.18
CA ILE A 71 -12.16 -3.12 6.92
C ILE A 71 -11.08 -3.49 7.93
N HIS A 72 -11.35 -4.52 8.74
CA HIS A 72 -10.38 -5.12 9.67
C HIS A 72 -9.90 -6.43 9.05
N ALA A 73 -8.60 -6.52 8.79
CA ALA A 73 -7.98 -7.71 8.22
C ALA A 73 -6.93 -8.28 9.19
N GLN A 74 -7.01 -9.58 9.45
CA GLN A 74 -6.06 -10.25 10.34
C GLN A 74 -4.72 -10.49 9.63
N ILE A 75 -3.63 -10.03 10.24
CA ILE A 75 -2.28 -10.29 9.73
C ILE A 75 -1.90 -11.75 10.00
N SER A 76 -1.51 -12.46 8.93
CA SER A 76 -0.95 -13.81 9.04
C SER A 76 0.43 -13.75 9.68
N SER A 77 0.52 -14.18 10.94
CA SER A 77 1.76 -14.20 11.74
C SER A 77 1.71 -15.36 12.73
N ASN A 78 2.87 -15.82 13.21
CA ASN A 78 2.94 -16.96 14.13
C ASN A 78 2.59 -16.57 15.57
N SER A 79 2.77 -15.30 15.94
CA SER A 79 2.54 -14.78 17.30
C SER A 79 1.76 -13.48 17.29
N LYS A 80 1.09 -13.16 18.39
CA LYS A 80 0.25 -11.96 18.53
C LYS A 80 1.06 -10.64 18.39
N LEU A 81 0.34 -9.52 18.29
CA LEU A 81 0.93 -8.20 18.04
C LEU A 81 1.84 -7.71 19.18
N PHE A 82 1.44 -7.95 20.43
CA PHE A 82 2.13 -7.44 21.63
C PHE A 82 2.61 -8.54 22.59
N SER A 83 2.37 -9.81 22.26
CA SER A 83 2.73 -10.95 23.10
C SER A 83 3.27 -12.10 22.25
N GLY A 84 4.03 -12.99 22.90
CA GLY A 84 4.62 -14.18 22.27
C GLY A 84 3.64 -15.34 22.07
N SER A 85 2.37 -15.21 22.47
CA SER A 85 1.35 -16.25 22.29
C SER A 85 1.12 -16.55 20.82
N GLN A 86 0.86 -17.82 20.50
CA GLN A 86 0.61 -18.24 19.13
C GLN A 86 -0.73 -17.70 18.61
N VAL A 87 -0.79 -17.52 17.29
CA VAL A 87 -2.02 -17.20 16.56
C VAL A 87 -2.40 -18.44 15.75
N HIS A 88 -3.46 -19.13 16.18
CA HIS A 88 -3.97 -20.31 15.48
C HIS A 88 -5.50 -20.30 15.49
N PHE A 89 -6.10 -20.66 14.37
CA PHE A 89 -7.55 -20.74 14.24
C PHE A 89 -8.09 -21.97 14.99
N ALA A 90 -9.29 -21.85 15.58
CA ALA A 90 -9.99 -22.97 16.25
C ALA A 90 -9.18 -23.68 17.36
N ALA A 91 -8.31 -22.96 18.08
CA ALA A 91 -7.68 -23.49 19.29
C ALA A 91 -8.71 -23.60 20.45
N PRO A 92 -8.48 -24.49 21.44
CA PRO A 92 -9.34 -24.57 22.61
C PRO A 92 -9.47 -23.22 23.35
N PRO A 93 -10.61 -22.96 24.02
CA PRO A 93 -10.82 -21.70 24.75
C PRO A 93 -9.69 -21.43 25.75
N ASN A 94 -9.20 -20.18 25.77
CA ASN A 94 -8.15 -19.70 26.68
C ASN A 94 -6.83 -20.50 26.66
N SER A 95 -6.56 -21.30 25.63
CA SER A 95 -5.33 -22.09 25.52
C SER A 95 -4.14 -21.31 24.97
N LEU A 96 -4.38 -20.31 24.12
CA LEU A 96 -3.34 -19.50 23.47
C LEU A 96 -3.26 -18.11 24.12
N VAL A 97 -3.05 -18.07 25.43
CA VAL A 97 -3.08 -16.84 26.25
C VAL A 97 -1.79 -16.72 27.04
N SER A 98 -1.18 -15.53 27.02
CA SER A 98 -0.05 -15.17 27.88
C SER A 98 -0.52 -14.26 29.03
N PHE A 99 0.35 -14.02 30.01
CA PHE A 99 0.06 -13.07 31.10
C PHE A 99 -0.29 -11.66 30.60
N PHE A 100 0.33 -11.23 29.51
CA PHE A 100 0.00 -9.94 28.89
C PHE A 100 -1.40 -9.95 28.27
N ASP A 101 -1.78 -11.04 27.59
CA ASP A 101 -3.10 -11.17 26.98
C ASP A 101 -4.21 -11.19 28.05
N ALA A 102 -3.93 -11.81 29.20
CA ALA A 102 -4.80 -11.81 30.37
C ALA A 102 -4.77 -10.49 31.17
N SER A 103 -3.98 -9.49 30.72
CA SER A 103 -3.80 -8.19 31.37
C SER A 103 -3.40 -8.26 32.85
N LEU A 104 -2.56 -9.23 33.20
CA LEU A 104 -2.03 -9.32 34.57
C LEU A 104 -1.15 -8.10 34.90
N PRO A 105 -1.20 -7.61 36.15
CA PRO A 105 -0.43 -6.44 36.56
C PRO A 105 1.07 -6.69 36.39
N GLY A 106 1.80 -5.66 35.96
CA GLY A 106 3.25 -5.71 35.73
C GLY A 106 3.67 -6.22 34.35
N THR A 107 2.73 -6.63 33.49
CA THR A 107 3.04 -7.05 32.11
C THR A 107 3.21 -5.86 31.16
N LEU A 108 4.18 -5.97 30.25
CA LEU A 108 4.51 -4.94 29.26
C LEU A 108 4.33 -5.45 27.83
N PRO A 109 3.87 -4.60 26.89
CA PRO A 109 3.70 -5.00 25.49
C PRO A 109 5.05 -5.10 24.76
N VAL A 110 5.22 -6.12 23.93
CA VAL A 110 6.39 -6.29 23.06
C VAL A 110 5.93 -6.36 21.61
N LEU A 111 6.28 -5.34 20.82
CA LEU A 111 5.82 -5.20 19.44
C LEU A 111 6.39 -6.27 18.50
N ASN A 112 5.51 -6.94 17.75
CA ASN A 112 5.88 -7.93 16.75
C ASN A 112 6.36 -7.28 15.44
N ARG A 113 7.64 -7.48 15.10
CA ARG A 113 8.26 -6.97 13.87
C ARG A 113 7.56 -7.44 12.58
N ARG A 114 7.13 -8.70 12.51
CA ARG A 114 6.49 -9.25 11.29
C ARG A 114 5.14 -8.61 11.04
N CYS A 115 4.39 -8.30 12.09
CA CYS A 115 3.12 -7.57 11.97
C CYS A 115 3.34 -6.16 11.39
N VAL A 116 4.39 -5.46 11.84
CA VAL A 116 4.73 -4.14 11.30
C VAL A 116 5.16 -4.22 9.84
N GLU A 117 6.02 -5.18 9.49
CA GLU A 117 6.45 -5.40 8.09
C GLU A 117 5.25 -5.67 7.17
N ALA A 118 4.32 -6.54 7.59
CA ALA A 118 3.11 -6.84 6.82
C ALA A 118 2.18 -5.61 6.67
N ALA A 119 2.03 -4.81 7.72
CA ALA A 119 1.24 -3.57 7.66
C ALA A 119 1.85 -2.56 6.68
N VAL A 120 3.17 -2.36 6.70
CA VAL A 120 3.88 -1.47 5.77
C VAL A 120 3.78 -1.97 4.33
N MET A 121 3.99 -3.27 4.11
CA MET A 121 3.83 -3.87 2.77
C MET A 121 2.41 -3.68 2.23
N THR A 122 1.39 -3.85 3.08
CA THR A 122 -0.02 -3.62 2.70
C THR A 122 -0.26 -2.16 2.33
N GLY A 123 0.25 -1.21 3.13
CA GLY A 123 0.14 0.20 2.82
C GLY A 123 0.80 0.58 1.49
N LEU A 124 1.98 0.02 1.18
CA LEU A 124 2.63 0.21 -0.11
C LEU A 124 1.83 -0.42 -1.27
N ALA A 125 1.27 -1.62 -1.07
CA ALA A 125 0.44 -2.29 -2.06
C ALA A 125 -0.85 -1.52 -2.38
N LEU A 126 -1.39 -0.78 -1.40
CA LEU A 126 -2.55 0.10 -1.55
C LEU A 126 -2.19 1.52 -2.03
N ASN A 127 -0.92 1.77 -2.40
CA ASN A 127 -0.41 3.09 -2.81
C ASN A 127 -0.58 4.19 -1.74
N CYS A 128 -0.52 3.83 -0.46
CA CYS A 128 -0.58 4.80 0.63
C CYS A 128 0.75 5.51 0.86
N HIS A 129 0.70 6.73 1.40
CA HIS A 129 1.90 7.42 1.90
C HIS A 129 2.23 6.93 3.32
N ILE A 130 3.42 6.34 3.50
CA ILE A 130 3.84 5.76 4.78
C ILE A 130 4.63 6.78 5.60
N ASN A 131 4.15 7.06 6.82
CA ASN A 131 4.84 7.92 7.77
C ASN A 131 6.11 7.26 8.32
N LYS A 132 7.19 8.05 8.47
CA LYS A 132 8.46 7.56 9.03
C LYS A 132 8.41 7.29 10.54
N LYS A 133 7.45 7.92 11.23
CA LYS A 133 7.23 7.78 12.66
C LYS A 133 5.74 7.57 12.89
N SER A 134 5.41 6.57 13.68
CA SER A 134 4.05 6.27 14.12
C SER A 134 4.11 5.78 15.56
N LEU A 135 3.09 6.10 16.34
CA LEU A 135 2.98 5.76 17.75
C LEU A 135 1.75 4.87 17.94
N PHE A 136 1.78 4.02 18.96
CA PHE A 136 0.62 3.24 19.37
C PHE A 136 -0.07 3.95 20.53
N ASP A 137 -1.33 4.33 20.32
CA ASP A 137 -2.19 4.92 21.33
C ASP A 137 -3.13 3.88 21.95
N ARG A 138 -3.62 4.17 23.15
CA ARG A 138 -4.59 3.31 23.84
C ARG A 138 -6.01 3.78 23.55
N LYS A 139 -6.87 2.86 23.12
CA LYS A 139 -8.31 3.08 22.94
C LYS A 139 -9.04 2.50 24.15
N HIS A 140 -9.52 3.36 25.05
CA HIS A 140 -10.12 2.95 26.31
C HIS A 140 -11.64 2.82 26.19
N TYR A 141 -12.18 1.63 26.47
CA TYR A 141 -13.60 1.36 26.62
C TYR A 141 -13.77 0.03 27.38
N PHE A 142 -14.86 -0.09 28.13
CA PHE A 142 -15.13 -1.29 28.92
C PHE A 142 -15.89 -2.32 28.08
N TYR A 143 -15.30 -3.50 27.90
CA TYR A 143 -15.97 -4.65 27.30
C TYR A 143 -15.33 -5.94 27.81
N ALA A 144 -16.09 -7.04 27.89
CA ALA A 144 -15.67 -8.26 28.60
C ALA A 144 -14.52 -9.03 27.89
N ASP A 145 -14.36 -8.86 26.59
CA ASP A 145 -13.31 -9.42 25.75
C ASP A 145 -12.02 -8.57 25.71
N LEU A 146 -12.06 -7.37 26.28
CA LEU A 146 -10.97 -6.41 26.34
C LEU A 146 -10.48 -6.29 27.78
N PRO A 147 -9.59 -7.20 28.21
CA PRO A 147 -9.16 -7.28 29.61
C PRO A 147 -8.38 -6.05 30.07
N ARG A 148 -7.89 -5.22 29.14
CA ARG A 148 -7.15 -3.99 29.44
C ARG A 148 -8.07 -2.77 29.29
N ALA A 149 -8.74 -2.39 30.38
CA ALA A 149 -9.73 -1.31 30.38
C ALA A 149 -9.25 0.02 31.02
N SER A 150 -7.96 0.14 31.37
CA SER A 150 -7.38 1.30 32.07
C SER A 150 -6.26 1.99 31.29
#